data_AF-A0A526Z4L6-F1
#
_entry.id   AF-A0A526Z4L6-F1
#
_cell.length_a   1.000
_cell.length_b   1.000
_cell.length_c   1.000
_cell.angle_alpha   90.00
_cell.angle_beta   90.00
_cell.angle_gamma   90.00
#
_symmetry.space_group_name_H-M   'P 1'
#
loop_
_entity.id
_entity.type
_entity.pdbx_description
1 polymer ?
#
loop_
_entity_poly.entity_id
_entity_poly.type
_entity_poly.pdbx_seq_one_letter_code
_entity_poly.pdbx_strand_id
1 'polypeptide(L)' 'AKTGQIGDGKIFVFGIDQAVRIRTGETDTDAL' A
#
# COMPACT_ATOMS: atom_id res chain seq x y z
N ALA A 1 1.55 -15.32 -7.10
CA ALA A 1 2.15 -15.56 -8.44
C ALA A 1 1.01 -15.61 -9.46
N LYS A 2 1.24 -15.48 -10.77
CA LYS A 2 0.19 -15.54 -11.82
C LYS A 2 0.21 -16.91 -12.51
N THR A 3 0.18 -17.99 -11.74
CA THR A 3 0.35 -19.36 -12.28
C THR A 3 -0.97 -19.99 -12.74
N GLY A 4 -2.11 -19.39 -12.38
CA GLY A 4 -3.44 -19.93 -12.63
C GLY A 4 -3.81 -21.09 -11.71
N GLN A 5 -2.98 -21.40 -10.72
CA GLN A 5 -3.18 -22.53 -9.82
C GLN A 5 -3.85 -22.10 -8.52
N ILE A 6 -4.58 -23.03 -7.88
CA ILE A 6 -5.12 -22.84 -6.54
C ILE A 6 -3.96 -22.49 -5.60
N GLY A 7 -4.08 -21.38 -4.88
CA GLY A 7 -3.02 -20.88 -3.99
C GLY A 7 -2.21 -19.71 -4.55
N ASP A 8 -2.55 -19.16 -5.72
CA ASP A 8 -1.87 -17.97 -6.30
C ASP A 8 -1.91 -16.71 -5.40
N GLY A 9 -2.79 -16.72 -4.39
CA GLY A 9 -2.99 -15.66 -3.42
C GLY A 9 -4.13 -14.72 -3.81
N LYS A 10 -4.40 -13.73 -2.97
CA LYS A 10 -5.36 -12.65 -3.22
C LYS A 10 -4.69 -11.32 -2.94
N ILE A 11 -5.06 -10.30 -3.69
CA ILE A 11 -4.64 -8.92 -3.43
C ILE A 11 -5.87 -8.16 -2.95
N PHE A 12 -5.70 -7.45 -1.84
CA PHE A 12 -6.71 -6.54 -1.31
C PHE A 12 -6.14 -5.13 -1.35
N VAL A 13 -6.98 -4.17 -1.74
CA VAL A 13 -6.62 -2.75 -1.79
C VAL A 13 -7.61 -2.02 -0.91
N PHE A 14 -7.06 -1.20 -0.01
CA PHE A 14 -7.83 -0.34 0.88
C PHE A 14 -7.43 1.10 0.63
N GLY A 15 -8.36 2.03 0.88
CA GLY A 15 -8.03 3.45 0.95
C GLY A 15 -7.16 3.73 2.17
N ILE A 16 -6.32 4.75 2.04
CA ILE A 16 -5.59 5.34 3.17
C ILE A 16 -6.12 6.76 3.32
N ASP A 17 -6.54 7.12 4.52
CA ASP A 17 -7.09 8.44 4.80
C ASP A 17 -5.99 9.51 4.97
N GLN A 18 -4.83 9.13 5.52
CA GLN A 18 -3.69 10.03 5.72
C GLN A 18 -2.37 9.26 5.83
N ALA A 19 -1.27 9.83 5.29
CA ALA A 19 0.09 9.35 5.52
C ALA A 19 1.00 10.46 6.06
N VAL A 20 1.95 10.13 6.94
CA VAL A 20 2.92 11.08 7.51
C VAL A 20 4.32 10.46 7.56
N ARG A 21 5.33 11.17 7.03
CA ARG A 21 6.74 10.77 7.13
C ARG A 21 7.33 11.27 8.44
N ILE A 22 7.59 10.37 9.40
CA ILE A 22 8.08 10.70 10.75
C ILE A 22 9.35 11.60 10.73
N ARG A 23 10.25 11.40 9.76
CA ARG A 23 11.53 12.13 9.69
C ARG A 23 11.38 13.61 9.31
N THR A 24 10.36 13.98 8.52
CA THR A 24 10.24 15.30 7.90
C THR A 24 8.93 16.01 8.24
N GLY A 25 7.90 15.26 8.67
CA GLY A 25 6.55 15.77 8.86
C GLY A 25 5.77 15.95 7.56
N GLU A 26 6.32 15.57 6.41
CA GLU A 26 5.62 15.58 5.12
C GLU A 26 4.37 14.69 5.17
N THR A 27 3.32 15.09 4.47
CA THR A 27 2.01 14.43 4.45
C THR A 27 1.66 13.87 3.08
N ASP A 28 0.90 12.78 3.05
CA ASP A 28 0.29 12.18 1.86
C ASP A 28 1.31 11.92 0.73
N THR A 29 1.13 12.51 -0.44
CA THR A 29 2.03 12.31 -1.59
C THR A 29 3.46 12.72 -1.29
N ASP A 30 3.66 13.79 -0.51
CA ASP A 30 5.00 14.27 -0.14
C ASP A 30 5.66 13.33 0.89
N ALA A 31 4.86 12.50 1.57
CA ALA A 31 5.33 11.52 2.55
C ALA A 31 5.88 10.23 1.93
N LEU A 32 5.69 10.01 0.62
CA LEU A 32 6.10 8.80 -0.12
C LEU A 32 7.47 8.99 -0.76
#